data_AF-A0A6P1YDG0-F1
#
_entry.id   AF-A0A6P1YDG0-F1
#
_cell.length_a   1.000
_cell.length_b   1.000
_cell.length_c   1.000
_cell.angle_alpha   90.00
_cell.angle_beta   90.00
_cell.angle_gamma   90.00
#
_symmetry.space_group_name_H-M   'P 1'
#
loop_
_entity.id
_entity.type
_entity.pdbx_description
1 polymer ?
#
loop_
_entity_poly.entity_id
_entity_poly.type
_entity_poly.pdbx_seq_one_letter_code
_entity_poly.pdbx_strand_id
1 'polypeptide(L)'
;MIKKTEFGYKIEGEKGFLNIIFYDDNIVRFAYSNDGEIPVSTPAIAVEPKDIEYSQEGNIIKTKSLIIEIDKENLQVSIFNKNGELLNRDINVDLEKCEIEKEIIWEKGFYGLGEKYGWVNKKGTETSNWNTDVMGYSQFIMQLLRITILLYLFILG
;
A
#
# COMPACT_ATOMS: atom_id res chain seq x y z
N MET A 1 -15.47 1.33 13.92
CA MET A 1 -16.07 2.69 13.73
C MET A 1 -15.20 3.49 12.74
N ILE A 2 -15.79 4.31 11.83
CA ILE A 2 -15.01 5.23 10.97
C ILE A 2 -15.08 6.63 11.58
N LYS A 3 -13.94 7.22 11.89
CA LYS A 3 -13.79 8.57 12.45
C LYS A 3 -13.07 9.46 11.45
N LYS A 4 -13.60 10.65 11.18
CA LYS A 4 -12.91 11.64 10.35
C LYS A 4 -11.68 12.19 11.09
N THR A 5 -10.57 12.33 10.38
CA THR A 5 -9.35 13.00 10.85
C THR A 5 -9.13 14.28 10.02
N GLU A 6 -8.08 15.03 10.33
CA GLU A 6 -7.76 16.27 9.61
C GLU A 6 -7.59 16.06 8.10
N PHE A 7 -6.93 14.97 7.68
CA PHE A 7 -6.61 14.67 6.28
C PHE A 7 -7.11 13.30 5.80
N GLY A 8 -8.14 12.76 6.44
CA GLY A 8 -8.78 11.51 6.00
C GLY A 8 -9.66 10.86 7.06
N TYR A 9 -9.44 9.55 7.30
CA TYR A 9 -10.24 8.76 8.22
C TYR A 9 -9.41 7.75 9.02
N LYS A 10 -9.85 7.46 10.24
CA LYS A 10 -9.39 6.34 11.06
C LYS A 10 -10.51 5.33 11.22
N ILE A 11 -10.21 4.07 10.92
CA ILE A 11 -11.11 2.95 11.03
C ILE A 11 -10.62 2.06 12.17
N GLU A 12 -11.51 1.78 13.09
CA GLU A 12 -11.33 0.83 14.19
C GLU A 12 -12.07 -0.46 13.83
N GLY A 13 -11.31 -1.53 13.63
CA GLY A 13 -11.78 -2.90 13.41
C GLY A 13 -11.48 -3.78 14.63
N GLU A 14 -11.82 -5.07 14.56
CA GLU A 14 -11.66 -5.97 15.71
C GLU A 14 -10.19 -6.25 16.05
N LYS A 15 -9.34 -6.32 15.02
CA LYS A 15 -7.94 -6.73 15.12
C LYS A 15 -6.95 -5.56 15.21
N GLY A 16 -7.44 -4.32 15.07
CA GLY A 16 -6.59 -3.13 15.07
C GLY A 16 -7.21 -1.95 14.33
N PHE A 17 -6.36 -1.10 13.77
CA PHE A 17 -6.76 0.17 13.19
C PHE A 17 -6.17 0.40 11.81
N LEU A 18 -6.95 1.02 10.93
CA LEU A 18 -6.53 1.51 9.63
C LEU A 18 -6.68 3.03 9.57
N ASN A 19 -5.58 3.72 9.29
CA ASN A 19 -5.57 5.15 8.99
C ASN A 19 -5.45 5.37 7.48
N ILE A 20 -6.39 6.14 6.93
CA ILE A 20 -6.44 6.55 5.53
C ILE A 20 -6.10 8.04 5.49
N ILE A 21 -5.04 8.40 4.77
CA ILE A 21 -4.50 9.76 4.71
C ILE A 21 -4.38 10.16 3.24
N PHE A 22 -4.96 11.31 2.89
CA PHE A 22 -4.93 11.82 1.53
C PHE A 22 -3.80 12.82 1.32
N TYR A 23 -3.08 12.65 0.21
CA TYR A 23 -2.05 13.58 -0.26
C TYR A 23 -2.48 14.29 -1.55
N ASP A 24 -3.37 13.67 -2.31
CA ASP A 24 -4.02 14.23 -3.49
C ASP A 24 -5.28 13.40 -3.83
N ASP A 25 -6.05 13.82 -4.84
CA ASP A 25 -7.27 13.11 -5.27
C ASP A 25 -6.98 11.66 -5.70
N ASN A 26 -5.76 11.38 -6.17
CA ASN A 26 -5.30 10.07 -6.63
C ASN A 26 -4.13 9.49 -5.81
N ILE A 27 -3.72 10.15 -4.71
CA ILE A 27 -2.64 9.68 -3.84
C ILE A 27 -3.19 9.50 -2.42
N VAL A 28 -3.27 8.24 -2.00
CA VAL A 28 -3.77 7.84 -0.69
C VAL A 28 -2.75 6.94 0.01
N ARG A 29 -2.56 7.15 1.30
CA ARG A 29 -1.76 6.32 2.18
C ARG A 29 -2.67 5.52 3.10
N PHE A 30 -2.45 4.22 3.13
CA PHE A 30 -3.03 3.30 4.10
C PHE A 30 -1.97 2.97 5.14
N ALA A 31 -2.28 3.18 6.41
CA ALA A 31 -1.38 2.92 7.52
C ALA A 31 -2.11 2.08 8.58
N TYR A 32 -1.69 0.84 8.72
CA TYR A 32 -2.23 -0.10 9.69
C TYR A 32 -1.44 -0.01 11.00
N SER A 33 -2.12 -0.25 12.12
CA SER A 33 -1.56 -0.17 13.47
C SER A 33 -2.37 -1.03 14.44
N ASN A 34 -1.71 -1.58 15.45
CA ASN A 34 -2.38 -2.37 16.50
C ASN A 34 -2.96 -1.50 17.62
N ASP A 35 -2.33 -0.37 17.92
CA ASP A 35 -2.73 0.60 18.96
C ASP A 35 -3.49 1.81 18.41
N GLY A 36 -3.51 1.96 17.08
CA GLY A 36 -4.16 3.06 16.41
C GLY A 36 -3.29 4.30 16.26
N GLU A 37 -2.04 4.25 16.71
CA GLU A 37 -1.07 5.33 16.52
C GLU A 37 -0.32 5.11 15.20
N ILE A 38 -0.04 6.22 14.51
CA ILE A 38 0.79 6.22 13.31
C ILE A 38 1.95 7.19 13.52
N PRO A 39 3.17 6.84 13.09
CA PRO A 39 4.30 7.73 13.24
C PRO A 39 4.05 9.03 12.47
N VAL A 40 4.33 10.16 13.15
CA VAL A 40 4.12 11.54 12.65
C VAL A 40 4.86 11.79 11.33
N SER A 41 6.01 11.12 11.14
CA SER A 41 6.75 11.15 9.88
C SER A 41 7.24 9.76 9.52
N THR A 42 7.42 9.51 8.23
CA THR A 42 8.12 8.32 7.74
C THR A 42 9.33 8.78 6.91
N PRO A 43 10.44 8.03 6.94
CA PRO A 43 11.62 8.37 6.13
C PRO A 43 11.34 8.29 4.62
N ALA A 44 10.19 7.75 4.21
CA ALA A 44 9.81 7.55 2.81
C ALA A 44 8.95 8.68 2.22
N ILE A 45 8.42 9.60 3.03
CA ILE A 45 7.47 10.62 2.58
C ILE A 45 8.03 12.01 2.87
N ALA A 46 8.29 12.78 1.82
CA ALA A 46 8.80 14.16 1.89
C ALA A 46 7.73 15.23 1.70
N VAL A 47 6.48 14.82 1.48
CA VAL A 47 5.32 15.71 1.26
C VAL A 47 4.36 15.63 2.43
N GLU A 48 3.71 16.74 2.73
CA GLU A 48 2.65 16.79 3.75
C GLU A 48 1.30 16.39 3.15
N PRO A 49 0.38 15.81 3.95
CA PRO A 49 -1.00 15.58 3.53
C PRO A 49 -1.65 16.88 3.06
N LYS A 50 -2.58 16.77 2.11
CA LYS A 50 -3.32 17.93 1.59
C LYS A 50 -4.77 17.86 2.01
N ASP A 51 -5.35 19.01 2.32
CA ASP A 51 -6.79 19.15 2.46
C ASP A 51 -7.42 19.04 1.06
N ILE A 52 -8.10 17.93 0.81
CA ILE A 52 -8.78 17.63 -0.44
C ILE A 52 -10.25 17.33 -0.17
N GLU A 53 -11.07 17.39 -1.22
CA GLU A 53 -12.49 17.09 -1.10
C GLU A 53 -12.72 15.57 -1.12
N TYR A 54 -13.23 15.03 -0.02
CA TYR A 54 -13.62 13.64 0.09
C TYR A 54 -14.89 13.48 0.92
N SER A 55 -15.68 12.45 0.59
CA SER A 55 -16.92 12.11 1.30
C SER A 55 -16.90 10.66 1.76
N GLN A 56 -17.68 10.37 2.80
CA GLN A 56 -17.86 9.02 3.32
C GLN A 56 -19.34 8.68 3.37
N GLU A 57 -19.68 7.51 2.83
CA GLU A 57 -21.03 6.96 2.77
C GLU A 57 -20.95 5.48 3.18
N GLY A 58 -21.41 5.16 4.39
CA GLY A 58 -21.33 3.81 4.94
C GLY A 58 -19.88 3.33 5.13
N ASN A 59 -19.43 2.37 4.32
CA ASN A 59 -18.07 1.84 4.28
C ASN A 59 -17.27 2.31 3.05
N ILE A 60 -17.83 3.23 2.27
CA ILE A 60 -17.24 3.76 1.05
C ILE A 60 -16.73 5.18 1.30
N ILE A 61 -15.52 5.47 0.85
CA ILE A 61 -14.90 6.80 0.83
C ILE A 61 -14.66 7.19 -0.64
N LYS A 62 -15.03 8.40 -1.02
CA LYS A 62 -14.93 8.90 -2.39
C LYS A 62 -14.07 10.16 -2.42
N THR A 63 -13.10 10.21 -3.34
CA THR A 63 -12.40 11.44 -3.77
C THR A 63 -12.85 11.81 -5.19
N LYS A 64 -12.26 12.83 -5.82
CA LYS A 64 -12.56 13.12 -7.24
C LYS A 64 -12.10 12.02 -8.21
N SER A 65 -11.12 11.20 -7.81
CA SER A 65 -10.50 10.21 -8.71
C SER A 65 -10.68 8.76 -8.25
N LEU A 66 -10.88 8.53 -6.95
CA LEU A 66 -10.88 7.20 -6.35
C LEU A 66 -12.18 6.92 -5.58
N ILE A 67 -12.60 5.66 -5.62
CA ILE A 67 -13.62 5.09 -4.74
C ILE A 67 -12.91 4.02 -3.90
N ILE A 68 -12.96 4.15 -2.58
CA ILE A 68 -12.28 3.29 -1.63
C ILE A 68 -13.36 2.60 -0.79
N GLU A 69 -13.47 1.28 -0.91
CA GLU A 69 -14.37 0.46 -0.12
C GLU A 69 -13.59 -0.26 0.98
N ILE A 70 -14.18 -0.29 2.18
CA ILE A 70 -13.54 -0.84 3.38
C ILE A 70 -14.39 -1.99 3.92
N ASP A 71 -13.77 -3.14 4.11
CA ASP A 71 -14.28 -4.17 5.02
C ASP A 71 -13.78 -3.84 6.42
N LYS A 72 -14.70 -3.53 7.34
CA LYS A 72 -14.37 -3.14 8.71
C LYS A 72 -13.99 -4.34 9.58
N GLU A 73 -14.51 -5.52 9.28
CA GLU A 73 -14.26 -6.73 10.07
C GLU A 73 -12.81 -7.19 9.86
N ASN A 74 -12.36 -7.17 8.61
CA ASN A 74 -11.03 -7.64 8.23
C ASN A 74 -10.01 -6.51 7.93
N LEU A 75 -10.42 -5.25 8.01
CA LEU A 75 -9.63 -4.06 7.61
C LEU A 75 -9.11 -4.11 6.16
N GLN A 76 -9.75 -4.91 5.30
CA GLN A 76 -9.38 -5.02 3.89
C GLN A 76 -9.89 -3.82 3.09
N VAL A 77 -9.09 -3.41 2.11
CA VAL A 77 -9.42 -2.28 1.24
C VAL A 77 -9.57 -2.74 -0.20
N SER A 78 -10.62 -2.26 -0.86
CA SER A 78 -10.76 -2.29 -2.32
C SER A 78 -10.71 -0.86 -2.86
N ILE A 79 -9.92 -0.65 -3.91
CA ILE A 79 -9.72 0.65 -4.56
C ILE A 79 -10.23 0.54 -5.98
N PHE A 80 -11.12 1.45 -6.36
CA PHE A 80 -11.66 1.59 -7.69
C PHE A 80 -11.35 2.98 -8.22
N ASN A 81 -11.32 3.13 -9.55
CA ASN A 81 -11.34 4.45 -10.16
C ASN A 81 -12.76 5.06 -10.11
N LYS A 82 -12.89 6.32 -10.53
CA LYS A 82 -14.19 7.02 -10.61
C LYS A 82 -15.22 6.36 -11.54
N ASN A 83 -14.80 5.48 -12.45
CA ASN A 83 -15.69 4.74 -13.35
C ASN A 83 -16.18 3.41 -12.71
N GLY A 84 -15.72 3.06 -11.51
CA GLY A 84 -16.05 1.81 -10.82
C GLY A 84 -15.19 0.62 -11.23
N GLU A 85 -14.09 0.84 -11.96
CA GLU A 85 -13.16 -0.24 -12.34
C GLU A 85 -12.21 -0.53 -11.18
N LEU A 86 -12.07 -1.81 -10.80
CA LEU A 86 -11.22 -2.24 -9.70
C LEU A 86 -9.73 -2.07 -10.05
N LEU A 87 -9.02 -1.29 -9.23
CA LEU A 87 -7.59 -1.02 -9.37
C LEU A 87 -6.73 -1.89 -8.44
N ASN A 88 -7.20 -2.11 -7.21
CA ASN A 88 -6.47 -2.90 -6.21
C ASN A 88 -7.42 -3.47 -5.17
N ARG A 89 -7.14 -4.67 -4.65
CA ARG A 89 -7.92 -5.29 -3.58
C ARG A 89 -7.00 -6.06 -2.64
N ASP A 90 -7.24 -5.94 -1.34
CA ASP A 90 -6.63 -6.81 -0.34
C ASP A 90 -7.35 -8.15 -0.28
N ILE A 91 -6.58 -9.24 -0.19
CA ILE A 91 -7.07 -10.61 0.08
C ILE A 91 -6.95 -10.92 1.57
N ASN A 92 -5.89 -10.43 2.21
CA ASN A 92 -5.59 -10.69 3.61
C ASN A 92 -4.80 -9.52 4.22
N VAL A 93 -5.07 -9.24 5.49
CA VAL A 93 -4.35 -8.26 6.31
C VAL A 93 -4.04 -8.93 7.64
N ASP A 94 -2.75 -9.20 7.89
CA ASP A 94 -2.24 -9.82 9.11
C ASP A 94 -1.36 -8.81 9.86
N LEU A 95 -1.94 -8.15 10.88
CA LEU A 95 -1.26 -7.12 11.67
C LEU A 95 -0.25 -7.68 12.67
N GLU A 96 -0.34 -8.98 13.01
CA GLU A 96 0.62 -9.63 13.90
C GLU A 96 1.92 -9.94 13.15
N LYS A 97 1.81 -10.37 11.89
CA LYS A 97 2.96 -10.61 11.01
C LYS A 97 3.42 -9.40 10.21
N CYS A 98 2.67 -8.28 10.28
CA CYS A 98 2.88 -7.11 9.43
C CYS A 98 2.84 -7.45 7.93
N GLU A 99 1.85 -8.26 7.52
CA GLU A 99 1.70 -8.77 6.16
C GLU A 99 0.39 -8.29 5.53
N ILE A 100 0.45 -7.93 4.24
CA ILE A 100 -0.72 -7.58 3.43
C ILE A 100 -0.61 -8.34 2.11
N GLU A 101 -1.64 -9.12 1.79
CA GLU A 101 -1.75 -9.84 0.53
C GLU A 101 -2.75 -9.11 -0.37
N LYS A 102 -2.39 -8.94 -1.64
CA LYS A 102 -3.20 -8.23 -2.64
C LYS A 102 -3.55 -9.13 -3.81
N GLU A 103 -4.78 -8.97 -4.32
CA GLU A 103 -5.25 -9.68 -5.52
C GLU A 103 -4.49 -9.21 -6.76
N ILE A 104 -4.07 -10.16 -7.59
CA ILE A 104 -3.54 -9.89 -8.94
C ILE A 104 -4.73 -9.91 -9.89
N ILE A 105 -5.14 -8.74 -10.37
CA ILE A 105 -6.40 -8.56 -11.10
C ILE A 105 -6.16 -8.60 -12.60
N TRP A 106 -5.29 -7.70 -13.10
CA TRP A 106 -5.00 -7.53 -14.53
C TRP A 106 -3.51 -7.34 -14.82
N GLU A 107 -2.68 -7.26 -13.77
CA GLU A 107 -1.27 -6.97 -13.84
C GLU A 107 -0.52 -8.05 -14.61
N LYS A 108 0.08 -7.67 -15.75
CA LYS A 108 0.92 -8.55 -16.56
C LYS A 108 2.35 -8.66 -16.04
N GLY A 109 2.76 -7.73 -15.18
CA GLY A 109 4.07 -7.71 -14.55
C GLY A 109 4.15 -6.74 -13.39
N PHE A 110 5.14 -6.95 -12.53
CA PHE A 110 5.50 -6.06 -11.43
C PHE A 110 6.92 -5.55 -11.66
N TYR A 111 7.10 -4.23 -11.60
CA TYR A 111 8.36 -3.57 -11.90
C TYR A 111 8.76 -2.62 -10.76
N GLY A 112 10.06 -2.37 -10.62
CA GLY A 112 10.61 -1.49 -9.59
C GLY A 112 11.48 -2.25 -8.59
N LEU A 113 11.25 -1.98 -7.29
CA LEU A 113 12.03 -2.49 -6.15
C LEU A 113 13.46 -1.98 -6.00
N GLY A 114 13.80 -0.90 -6.71
CA GLY A 114 15.15 -0.32 -6.68
C GLY A 114 16.19 -1.22 -7.36
N GLU A 115 17.36 -1.35 -6.75
CA GLU A 115 18.42 -2.20 -7.28
C GLU A 115 18.16 -3.65 -6.85
N LYS A 116 17.70 -4.48 -7.79
CA LYS A 116 17.62 -5.95 -7.62
C LYS A 116 18.01 -6.64 -8.91
N TYR A 117 18.87 -7.65 -8.83
CA TYR A 117 19.24 -8.45 -9.99
C TYR A 117 18.09 -9.38 -10.43
N GLY A 118 18.25 -10.01 -11.61
CA GLY A 118 17.28 -10.91 -12.22
C GLY A 118 16.41 -10.21 -13.28
N TRP A 119 15.28 -10.83 -13.61
CA TRP A 119 14.37 -10.29 -14.63
C TRP A 119 13.78 -8.95 -14.23
N VAL A 120 13.51 -8.09 -15.22
CA VAL A 120 12.88 -6.78 -15.03
C VAL A 120 11.44 -6.96 -14.50
N ASN A 121 10.70 -7.92 -15.05
CA ASN A 121 9.40 -8.32 -14.52
C ASN A 121 9.60 -9.25 -13.31
N LYS A 122 9.08 -8.83 -12.15
CA LYS A 122 9.15 -9.55 -10.87
C LYS A 122 7.94 -10.46 -10.61
N LYS A 123 7.00 -10.58 -11.56
CA LYS A 123 5.84 -11.47 -11.42
C LYS A 123 6.28 -12.92 -11.31
N GLY A 124 5.79 -13.59 -10.26
CA GLY A 124 6.16 -14.97 -9.93
C GLY A 124 7.52 -15.11 -9.22
N THR A 125 8.11 -13.99 -8.77
CA THR A 125 9.36 -14.01 -7.98
C THR A 125 9.09 -13.52 -6.56
N GLU A 126 9.84 -14.06 -5.60
CA GLU A 126 9.93 -13.56 -4.24
C GLU A 126 11.20 -12.72 -4.11
N THR A 127 11.13 -11.61 -3.37
CA THR A 127 12.29 -10.75 -3.10
C THR A 127 12.27 -10.25 -1.67
N SER A 128 13.44 -10.13 -1.04
CA SER A 128 13.58 -9.58 0.32
C SER A 128 14.31 -8.24 0.31
N ASN A 129 14.05 -7.43 1.33
CA ASN A 129 14.63 -6.11 1.52
C ASN A 129 15.54 -6.11 2.75
N TRP A 130 16.77 -6.55 2.55
CA TRP A 130 17.81 -6.53 3.56
C TRP A 130 19.09 -5.96 2.93
N ASN A 131 19.42 -4.71 3.27
CA ASN A 131 20.63 -4.08 2.75
C ASN A 131 21.83 -4.90 3.20
N THR A 132 22.49 -5.56 2.24
CA THR A 132 23.59 -6.48 2.51
C THR A 132 24.83 -6.00 1.80
N ASP A 133 25.97 -6.04 2.51
CA ASP A 133 27.27 -5.83 1.89
C ASP A 133 27.84 -7.17 1.44
N VAL A 134 27.60 -7.53 0.18
CA VAL A 134 28.06 -8.78 -0.41
C VAL A 134 29.32 -8.51 -1.24
N MET A 135 30.45 -9.12 -0.87
CA MET A 135 31.67 -9.12 -1.68
C MET A 135 31.67 -10.31 -2.64
N GLY A 136 31.57 -10.04 -3.94
CA GLY A 136 31.63 -11.05 -5.01
C GLY A 136 30.24 -11.52 -5.49
N TYR A 137 30.12 -11.73 -6.80
CA TYR A 137 28.86 -12.08 -7.46
C TYR A 137 28.72 -13.60 -7.57
N SER A 138 27.84 -14.19 -6.77
CA SER A 138 27.34 -15.55 -6.98
C SER A 138 25.85 -15.49 -7.26
N GLN A 139 25.37 -16.35 -8.16
CA GLN A 139 23.98 -16.33 -8.66
C GLN A 139 22.93 -16.50 -7.55
N PHE A 140 23.35 -17.04 -6.40
CA PHE A 140 22.53 -17.23 -5.20
C PHE A 140 22.35 -15.96 -4.35
N ILE A 141 23.22 -14.97 -4.49
CA ILE A 141 23.25 -13.79 -3.60
C ILE A 141 22.53 -12.57 -4.22
N MET A 142 21.91 -12.76 -5.38
CA MET A 142 21.44 -11.70 -6.28
C MET A 142 20.21 -10.88 -5.82
N GLN A 143 19.58 -11.21 -4.69
CA GLN A 143 18.38 -10.50 -4.23
C GLN A 143 18.60 -9.48 -3.11
N LEU A 144 19.81 -9.44 -2.53
CA LEU A 144 20.18 -8.60 -1.40
C LEU A 144 21.24 -7.59 -1.83
N LEU A 145 20.84 -6.35 -2.11
CA LEU A 145 21.74 -5.29 -2.58
C LEU A 145 21.73 -4.08 -1.65
N ARG A 146 22.63 -3.14 -1.94
CA ARG A 146 23.00 -2.03 -1.06
C ARG A 146 21.91 -0.95 -0.92
N ILE A 147 20.91 -0.93 -1.80
CA ILE A 147 19.83 0.08 -1.81
C ILE A 147 18.46 -0.61 -1.89
N THR A 148 17.60 -0.32 -0.92
CA THR A 148 16.19 -0.76 -0.90
C THR A 148 15.28 0.42 -1.24
N ILE A 149 14.47 0.30 -2.30
CA ILE A 149 13.34 1.20 -2.58
C ILE A 149 12.09 0.32 -2.74
N LEU A 150 11.18 0.35 -1.78
CA LEU A 150 9.92 -0.38 -1.85
C LEU A 150 8.89 0.44 -2.63
N LEU A 151 9.03 0.47 -3.95
CA LEU A 151 8.07 1.07 -4.88
C LEU A 151 7.77 0.09 -6.01
N TYR A 152 6.49 -0.16 -6.24
CA TYR A 152 5.99 -0.95 -7.35
C TYR A 152 5.20 -0.08 -8.32
N LEU A 153 5.43 -0.31 -9.61
CA LEU A 153 4.65 0.25 -10.70
C LEU A 153 3.83 -0.87 -11.35
N PHE A 154 2.54 -0.64 -11.53
CA PHE A 154 1.64 -1.51 -12.26
C PHE A 154 1.36 -0.90 -13.64
N ILE A 155 1.39 -1.71 -14.70
CA ILE A 155 1.08 -1.25 -16.07
C ILE A 155 -0.32 -1.71 -16.43
N LEU A 156 -1.29 -0.79 -16.40
CA LEU A 156 -2.62 -0.98 -16.98
C LEU A 156 -2.46 -1.17 -18.50
N GLY A 157 -2.97 -2.29 -19.01
CA GLY A 157 -2.91 -2.64 -20.44
C GLY A 157 -4.12 -2.18 -21.21
#